data_AF-A0A7X9CF94-F1
#
_entry.id   AF-A0A7X9CF94-F1
#
_cell.length_a   1.000
_cell.length_b   1.000
_cell.length_c   1.000
_cell.angle_alpha   90.00
_cell.angle_beta   90.00
_cell.angle_gamma   90.00
#
_symmetry.space_group_name_H-M   'P 1'
#
loop_
_entity.id
_entity.type
_entity.pdbx_description
1 polymer ?
#
loop_
_entity_poly.entity_id
_entity_poly.type
_entity_poly.pdbx_seq_one_letter_code
_entity_poly.pdbx_strand_id
1 'polypeptide(L)'
;MAKLIANRYANALFEAGLELNKLEEFQRDLNFLKDVLEEEPKIEIILSHPKISKNEKKDLLKNIFGENISREMLNFLYIII
;
A
#
# COMPACT_ATOMS: atom_id res chain seq x y z
N MET A 1 6.13 -7.20 17.58
CA MET A 1 4.70 -7.19 17.20
C MET A 1 4.50 -6.75 15.74
N ALA A 2 5.09 -5.61 15.31
CA ALA A 2 4.99 -5.11 13.92
C ALA A 2 5.37 -6.14 12.84
N LYS A 3 6.49 -6.87 12.99
CA LYS A 3 6.94 -7.89 12.02
C LYS A 3 5.94 -9.04 11.82
N LEU A 4 5.24 -9.45 12.89
CA LEU A 4 4.22 -10.50 12.79
C LEU A 4 3.01 -10.02 11.99
N ILE A 5 2.57 -8.78 12.24
CA ILE A 5 1.46 -8.16 11.53
C ILE A 5 1.82 -7.97 10.05
N ALA A 6 3.02 -7.45 9.77
CA ALA A 6 3.53 -7.27 8.41
C ALA A 6 3.54 -8.59 7.62
N ASN A 7 4.06 -9.68 8.20
CA ASN A 7 4.06 -10.99 7.56
C ASN A 7 2.65 -11.52 7.27
N ARG A 8 1.67 -11.25 8.15
CA ARG A 8 0.28 -11.67 7.91
C ARG A 8 -0.33 -10.96 6.70
N TYR A 9 -0.13 -9.64 6.60
CA TYR A 9 -0.62 -8.87 5.44
C TYR A 9 0.13 -9.22 4.16
N ALA A 10 1.45 -9.44 4.23
CA ALA A 10 2.24 -9.86 3.09
C ALA A 10 1.79 -11.22 2.54
N ASN A 11 1.58 -12.21 3.41
CA ASN A 11 1.06 -13.51 3.00
C ASN A 11 -0.35 -13.40 2.39
N ALA A 12 -1.24 -12.63 3.02
CA ALA A 12 -2.59 -12.43 2.50
C ALA A 12 -2.60 -11.77 1.11
N LEU A 13 -1.74 -10.78 0.88
CA LEU A 13 -1.60 -10.13 -0.43
C LEU A 13 -1.01 -11.09 -1.47
N PHE A 14 -0.04 -11.92 -1.08
CA PHE A 14 0.56 -12.93 -1.94
C PHE A 14 -0.43 -14.02 -2.35
N GLU A 15 -1.20 -14.54 -1.39
CA GLU A 15 -2.29 -15.50 -1.63
C GLU A 15 -3.34 -14.90 -2.57
N ALA A 16 -3.78 -13.66 -2.32
CA ALA A 16 -4.71 -12.97 -3.23
C ALA A 16 -4.13 -12.80 -4.64
N GLY A 17 -2.84 -12.48 -4.76
CA GLY A 17 -2.15 -12.37 -6.05
C GLY A 17 -2.08 -13.70 -6.81
N LEU A 18 -1.92 -14.82 -6.11
CA LEU A 18 -1.99 -16.17 -6.69
C LEU A 18 -3.41 -16.49 -7.18
N GLU A 19 -4.43 -16.29 -6.35
CA GLU A 19 -5.83 -16.58 -6.68
C GLU A 19 -6.34 -15.75 -7.86
N LEU A 20 -5.93 -14.48 -7.94
CA LEU A 20 -6.32 -13.57 -9.01
C LEU A 20 -5.43 -13.68 -10.26
N ASN A 21 -4.39 -14.50 -10.23
CA ASN A 21 -3.37 -14.60 -11.28
C ASN A 21 -2.72 -13.23 -11.63
N LYS A 22 -2.41 -12.44 -10.59
CA LYS A 22 -1.92 -11.05 -10.66
C LYS A 22 -0.55 -10.84 -9.99
N LEU A 23 0.18 -11.90 -9.67
CA LEU A 23 1.47 -11.79 -8.95
C LEU A 23 2.46 -10.82 -9.59
N GLU A 24 2.63 -10.88 -10.92
CA GLU A 24 3.54 -9.97 -11.64
C GLU A 24 3.08 -8.51 -11.59
N GLU A 25 1.77 -8.27 -11.66
CA GLU A 25 1.18 -6.93 -11.52
C GLU A 25 1.42 -6.39 -10.10
N PHE A 26 1.14 -7.19 -9.08
CA PHE A 26 1.36 -6.79 -7.69
C PHE A 26 2.83 -6.55 -7.39
N GLN A 27 3.74 -7.33 -7.96
CA GLN A 27 5.17 -7.10 -7.82
C GLN A 27 5.58 -5.74 -8.41
N ARG A 28 5.10 -5.40 -9.61
CA ARG A 28 5.36 -4.09 -10.22
C ARG A 28 4.81 -2.95 -9.37
N ASP A 29 3.57 -3.08 -8.91
CA ASP A 29 2.92 -2.08 -8.07
C ASP A 29 3.67 -1.87 -6.75
N LEU A 30 4.11 -2.96 -6.10
CA LEU A 30 4.89 -2.89 -4.86
C LEU A 30 6.26 -2.25 -5.05
N ASN A 31 6.93 -2.53 -6.17
CA ASN A 31 8.21 -1.88 -6.49
C ASN A 31 8.01 -0.37 -6.69
N PHE A 32 7.00 0.03 -7.45
CA PHE A 32 6.66 1.45 -7.62
C PHE A 32 6.32 2.13 -6.29
N LEU A 33 5.49 1.49 -5.45
CA LEU A 33 5.18 1.95 -4.10
C LEU A 33 6.44 2.14 -3.25
N LYS A 34 7.35 1.17 -3.28
CA LYS A 34 8.61 1.21 -2.54
C LYS A 34 9.46 2.39 -2.99
N ASP A 35 9.64 2.56 -4.29
CA ASP A 35 10.48 3.62 -4.85
C ASP A 35 9.93 5.01 -4.47
N VAL A 36 8.62 5.24 -4.62
CA VAL A 36 7.98 6.51 -4.24
C VAL A 36 8.08 6.80 -2.74
N LEU A 37 7.93 5.77 -1.89
CA LEU A 37 8.06 5.93 -0.44
C LEU A 37 9.50 6.21 -0.01
N GLU A 38 10.49 5.65 -0.70
CA GLU A 38 11.91 5.92 -0.46
C GLU A 38 12.31 7.33 -0.96
N GLU A 39 11.72 7.80 -2.05
CA GLU A 39 11.98 9.13 -2.63
C GLU A 39 11.32 10.29 -1.85
N GLU A 40 10.14 10.09 -1.24
CA GLU A 40 9.44 11.14 -0.49
C GLU A 40 9.13 10.73 0.97
N PRO A 41 10.08 10.95 1.89
CA PRO A 41 9.92 10.64 3.31
C PRO A 41 8.73 11.33 4.00
N LYS A 42 8.21 12.45 3.45
CA LYS A 42 7.04 13.11 4.02
C LYS A 42 5.78 12.24 3.97
N ILE A 43 5.70 11.28 3.04
CA ILE A 43 4.56 10.36 2.97
C ILE A 43 4.48 9.53 4.25
N GLU A 44 5.61 8.98 4.72
CA GLU A 44 5.66 8.20 5.96
C GLU A 44 5.28 9.04 7.19
N ILE A 45 5.73 10.30 7.23
CA ILE A 45 5.36 11.24 8.31
C ILE A 45 3.85 11.45 8.33
N ILE A 46 3.21 11.68 7.17
CA ILE A 46 1.76 11.87 7.09
C ILE A 46 1.00 10.60 7.49
N LEU A 47 1.43 9.44 6.99
CA LEU A 47 0.80 8.15 7.28
C LEU A 47 0.90 7.76 8.76
N SER A 48 1.99 8.11 9.44
CA SER A 48 2.18 7.87 10.87
C SER A 48 1.55 8.94 11.77
N HIS A 49 1.17 10.09 11.24
CA HIS A 49 0.64 11.19 12.05
C HIS A 49 -0.75 10.87 12.62
N PRO A 50 -0.98 10.96 13.94
CA PRO A 50 -2.23 10.55 14.57
C PRO A 50 -3.38 11.54 14.39
N LYS A 51 -3.08 12.83 14.13
CA LYS A 51 -4.12 13.86 13.93
C LYS A 51 -4.68 13.93 12.50
N ILE A 52 -4.05 13.25 11.55
CA ILE A 52 -4.55 13.20 10.17
C ILE A 52 -5.55 12.06 10.10
N SER A 53 -6.76 12.35 9.62
CA SER A 53 -7.82 11.37 9.58
C SER A 53 -7.51 10.24 8.60
N LYS A 54 -8.15 9.08 8.80
CA LYS A 54 -8.03 7.95 7.86
C LYS A 54 -8.45 8.34 6.44
N ASN A 55 -9.48 9.18 6.29
CA ASN A 55 -9.97 9.62 4.99
C ASN A 55 -8.92 10.49 4.28
N GLU A 56 -8.32 11.47 4.96
CA GLU A 56 -7.26 12.30 4.39
C GLU A 56 -6.05 11.46 3.96
N LYS A 57 -5.66 10.44 4.74
CA LYS A 57 -4.60 9.50 4.34
C LYS A 57 -4.97 8.71 3.10
N LYS A 58 -6.22 8.23 3.01
CA LYS A 58 -6.70 7.49 1.83
C LYS A 58 -6.75 8.38 0.59
N ASP A 59 -7.19 9.62 0.72
CA ASP A 59 -7.22 10.60 -0.37
C ASP A 59 -5.80 10.91 -0.86
N LEU A 60 -4.84 11.07 0.07
CA LEU A 60 -3.43 11.23 -0.28
C LEU A 60 -2.93 10.02 -1.10
N LEU A 61 -3.14 8.80 -0.62
CA LEU A 61 -2.70 7.60 -1.33
C LEU A 61 -3.38 7.46 -2.70
N LYS A 62 -4.67 7.78 -2.79
CA LYS A 62 -5.40 7.80 -4.06
C LYS A 62 -4.77 8.76 -5.06
N ASN A 63 -4.41 9.96 -4.62
CA ASN A 63 -3.86 10.99 -5.48
C ASN A 63 -2.44 10.65 -5.96
N ILE A 64 -1.64 9.97 -5.13
CA ILE A 64 -0.27 9.58 -5.49
C ILE A 64 -0.26 8.32 -6.36
N PHE A 65 -1.00 7.29 -5.95
CA PHE A 65 -0.86 5.95 -6.52
C PHE A 65 -2.01 5.54 -7.45
N GLY A 66 -3.18 6.16 -7.35
CA GLY A 66 -4.42 5.63 -7.93
C GLY A 66 -4.44 5.41 -9.45
N GLU A 67 -3.60 6.12 -10.21
CA GLU A 67 -3.45 5.96 -11.66
C GLU A 67 -2.27 5.04 -12.04
N ASN A 68 -1.40 4.70 -11.09
CA ASN A 68 -0.13 4.00 -11.33
C ASN A 68 -0.09 2.57 -10.80
N ILE A 69 -1.03 2.19 -9.92
CA ILE A 69 -1.13 0.83 -9.37
C ILE A 69 -2.50 0.22 -9.67
N SER A 70 -2.58 -1.10 -9.60
CA SER A 70 -3.84 -1.82 -9.72
C SER A 70 -4.85 -1.40 -8.65
N ARG A 71 -6.15 -1.55 -8.98
CA ARG A 71 -7.24 -1.26 -8.06
C ARG A 71 -7.15 -2.11 -6.79
N GLU A 72 -6.74 -3.37 -6.92
CA GLU A 72 -6.56 -4.28 -5.81
C GLU A 72 -5.45 -3.82 -4.87
N MET A 73 -4.32 -3.33 -5.41
CA MET A 73 -3.24 -2.77 -4.59
C MET A 73 -3.69 -1.50 -3.86
N LEU A 74 -4.41 -0.60 -4.53
CA LEU A 74 -4.94 0.61 -3.88
C LEU A 74 -5.91 0.26 -2.74
N ASN A 75 -6.79 -0.73 -2.97
CA ASN A 75 -7.70 -1.23 -1.94
C ASN A 75 -6.94 -1.86 -0.76
N PHE A 76 -5.86 -2.59 -1.03
CA PHE A 76 -5.01 -3.15 0.03
C PHE A 76 -4.41 -2.06 0.92
N LEU A 77 -3.92 -0.96 0.32
CA LEU A 77 -3.44 0.19 1.09
C LEU A 77 -4.54 0.79 1.99
N TYR A 78 -5.78 0.83 1.51
CA TYR A 78 -6.93 1.30 2.30
C TYR A 78 -7.31 0.39 3.46
N ILE A 79 -6.97 -0.89 3.41
CA ILE A 79 -7.18 -1.86 4.52
C ILE A 79 -6.14 -1.62 5.62
N ILE A 80 -4.92 -1.22 5.24
CA ILE A 80 -3.82 -1.00 6.19
C ILE A 80 -3.97 0.33 6.96
N ILE A 81 -4.65 1.33 6.39
CA ILE A 81 -4.94 2.64 7.02
C ILE A 81 -6.09 2.58 8.02
#